data_AF-A0A2D9MVW6-F1
#
_entry.id   AF-A0A2D9MVW6-F1
#
_cell.length_a   1.000
_cell.length_b   1.000
_cell.length_c   1.000
_cell.angle_alpha   90.00
_cell.angle_beta   90.00
_cell.angle_gamma   90.00
#
_symmetry.space_group_name_H-M   'P 1'
#
loop_
_entity.id
_entity.type
_entity.pdbx_description
1 polymer ?
#
loop_
_entity_poly.entity_id
_entity_poly.type
_entity_poly.pdbx_seq_one_letter_code
_entity_poly.pdbx_strand_id
1 'polypeptide(L)'
;MPAEKDNEKSKIFYIINKKGCICMSLASTGFWADLAAIFGAISIFITLIFIVIELRKNFEQFRIIREINLHDVQNQYYLFWSRPNNAELILKASKNFDNLSAAEKFSFENYVEFRIRFFSFGFNIVDKNKELISAQNSRIKYFFSDAGVRSCYYKMKKEGRIPSLWSEVIERAM
;
A
#
# COMPACT_ATOMS: atom_id res chain seq x y z
N MET A 1 -26.30 83.73 -35.99
CA MET A 1 -26.43 82.40 -35.35
C MET A 1 -25.19 81.55 -35.65
N PRO A 2 -24.17 81.50 -34.77
CA PRO A 2 -23.11 80.48 -34.88
C PRO A 2 -22.87 79.64 -33.61
N ALA A 3 -23.49 79.95 -32.46
CA ALA A 3 -23.13 79.34 -31.17
C ALA A 3 -23.64 77.91 -30.94
N GLU A 4 -24.57 77.40 -31.76
CA GLU A 4 -25.20 76.09 -31.55
C GLU A 4 -24.40 74.93 -32.15
N LYS A 5 -23.67 75.17 -33.26
CA LYS A 5 -22.87 74.15 -33.95
C LYS A 5 -21.59 73.73 -33.22
N ASP A 6 -21.00 74.62 -32.41
CA ASP A 6 -19.75 74.33 -31.69
C ASP A 6 -19.97 73.48 -30.44
N ASN A 7 -21.13 73.62 -29.79
CA ASN A 7 -21.49 72.82 -28.61
C ASN A 7 -21.76 71.35 -28.98
N GLU A 8 -22.37 71.12 -30.15
CA GLU A 8 -22.66 69.77 -30.64
C GLU A 8 -21.38 69.02 -31.04
N LYS A 9 -20.44 69.70 -31.73
CA LYS A 9 -19.12 69.14 -32.04
C LYS A 9 -18.31 68.79 -30.79
N SER A 10 -18.34 69.66 -29.77
CA SER A 10 -17.66 69.42 -28.49
C SER A 10 -18.21 68.19 -27.76
N LYS A 11 -19.54 68.02 -27.73
CA LYS A 11 -20.19 66.83 -27.14
C LYS A 11 -19.84 65.55 -27.89
N ILE A 12 -19.86 65.59 -29.23
CA ILE A 12 -19.50 64.42 -30.05
C ILE A 12 -18.04 64.02 -29.81
N PHE A 13 -17.12 64.99 -29.75
CA PHE A 13 -15.70 64.72 -29.50
C PHE A 13 -15.47 64.11 -28.12
N TYR A 14 -16.16 64.61 -27.08
CA TYR A 14 -16.08 64.06 -25.73
C TYR A 14 -16.64 62.64 -25.63
N ILE A 15 -17.74 62.35 -26.30
CA ILE A 15 -18.35 61.01 -26.33
C ILE A 15 -17.44 60.01 -27.06
N ILE A 16 -16.83 60.41 -28.18
CA ILE A 16 -15.89 59.55 -28.94
C ILE A 16 -14.65 59.25 -28.09
N ASN A 17 -14.06 60.26 -27.44
CA ASN A 17 -12.89 60.05 -26.59
C ASN A 17 -13.19 59.17 -25.37
N LYS A 18 -14.35 59.37 -24.72
CA LYS A 18 -14.78 58.56 -23.59
C LYS A 18 -15.06 57.11 -23.99
N LYS A 19 -15.71 56.88 -25.14
CA LYS A 19 -15.91 55.52 -25.68
C LYS A 19 -14.58 54.85 -26.06
N GLY A 20 -13.66 55.58 -26.69
CA GLY A 20 -12.33 55.07 -27.04
C GLY A 20 -11.51 54.65 -25.81
N CYS A 21 -11.54 55.45 -24.74
CA CYS A 21 -10.85 55.16 -23.49
C CYS A 21 -11.44 53.94 -22.76
N ILE A 22 -12.77 53.80 -22.77
CA ILE A 22 -13.47 52.63 -22.20
C ILE A 22 -13.17 51.36 -23.00
N CYS A 23 -13.18 51.42 -24.34
CA CYS A 23 -12.83 50.26 -25.18
C CYS A 23 -11.38 49.82 -24.99
N MET A 24 -10.45 50.77 -24.85
CA MET A 24 -9.01 50.48 -24.63
C MET A 24 -8.75 49.93 -23.22
N SER A 25 -9.48 50.41 -22.21
CA SER A 25 -9.46 49.86 -20.85
C SER A 25 -10.08 48.47 -20.75
N LEU A 26 -11.20 48.21 -21.43
CA LEU A 26 -11.84 46.88 -21.43
C LEU A 26 -10.96 45.84 -22.13
N ALA A 27 -10.32 46.20 -23.24
CA ALA A 27 -9.40 45.33 -23.96
C ALA A 27 -8.15 44.99 -23.12
N SER A 28 -7.59 45.94 -22.37
CA SER A 28 -6.46 45.66 -21.48
C SER A 28 -6.88 44.76 -20.31
N THR A 29 -8.05 44.99 -19.71
CA THR A 29 -8.56 44.15 -18.61
C THR A 29 -8.90 42.73 -19.06
N GLY A 30 -9.41 42.54 -20.28
CA GLY A 30 -9.66 41.23 -20.86
C GLY A 30 -8.38 40.42 -21.03
N PHE A 31 -7.33 41.07 -21.57
CA PHE A 31 -6.01 40.44 -21.70
C PHE A 31 -5.42 40.00 -20.36
N TRP A 32 -5.48 40.84 -19.32
CA TRP A 32 -5.00 40.48 -17.98
C TRP A 32 -5.85 39.38 -17.32
N ALA A 33 -7.15 39.35 -17.56
CA ALA A 33 -8.04 38.30 -17.07
C ALA A 33 -7.74 36.94 -17.71
N ASP A 34 -7.55 36.91 -19.03
CA ASP A 34 -7.17 35.69 -19.76
C ASP A 34 -5.79 35.19 -19.30
N LEU A 35 -4.84 36.10 -19.13
CA LEU A 35 -3.51 35.78 -18.62
C LEU A 35 -3.58 35.21 -17.18
N ALA A 36 -4.38 35.82 -16.30
CA ALA A 36 -4.60 35.31 -14.95
C ALA A 36 -5.27 33.93 -14.94
N ALA A 37 -6.22 33.68 -15.84
CA ALA A 37 -6.86 32.37 -15.99
C ALA A 37 -5.86 31.29 -16.43
N ILE A 38 -4.96 31.62 -17.36
CA ILE A 38 -3.89 30.71 -17.80
C ILE A 38 -2.96 30.38 -16.63
N PHE A 39 -2.50 31.38 -15.87
CA PHE A 39 -1.65 31.15 -14.70
C PHE A 39 -2.36 30.33 -13.61
N GLY A 40 -3.65 30.58 -13.37
CA GLY A 40 -4.46 29.79 -12.45
C GLY A 40 -4.56 28.32 -12.88
N ALA A 41 -4.82 28.07 -14.17
CA ALA A 41 -4.87 26.72 -14.71
C ALA A 41 -3.52 25.99 -14.60
N ILE A 42 -2.41 26.67 -14.90
CA ILE A 42 -1.05 26.13 -14.73
C ILE A 42 -0.78 25.80 -13.26
N SER A 43 -1.19 26.67 -12.33
CA SER A 43 -1.01 26.44 -10.88
C SER A 43 -1.76 25.19 -10.42
N ILE A 44 -3.03 25.03 -10.79
CA ILE A 44 -3.83 23.83 -10.49
C ILE A 44 -3.14 22.58 -11.05
N PHE A 45 -2.67 22.65 -12.29
CA PHE A 45 -2.01 21.52 -12.95
C PHE A 45 -0.71 21.11 -12.23
N ILE A 46 0.12 22.08 -11.83
CA ILE A 46 1.35 21.81 -11.05
C ILE A 46 1.00 21.20 -9.69
N THR A 47 -0.02 21.72 -9.00
CA THR A 47 -0.46 21.18 -7.71
C THR A 47 -0.92 19.72 -7.84
N LEU A 48 -1.67 19.38 -8.91
CA LEU A 48 -2.08 18.00 -9.16
C LEU A 48 -0.89 17.06 -9.40
N ILE A 49 0.09 17.50 -10.19
CA ILE A 49 1.33 16.74 -10.40
C ILE A 49 2.05 16.51 -9.07
N PHE A 50 2.16 17.55 -8.24
CA PHE A 50 2.80 17.45 -6.93
C PHE A 50 2.10 16.45 -6.01
N ILE A 51 0.76 16.49 -5.92
CA ILE A 51 -0.04 15.52 -5.15
C ILE A 51 0.22 14.08 -5.62
N VAL A 52 0.28 13.83 -6.93
CA VAL A 52 0.57 12.49 -7.47
C VAL A 52 1.98 12.03 -7.06
N ILE A 53 2.98 12.91 -7.07
CA ILE A 53 4.35 12.59 -6.64
C ILE A 53 4.38 12.27 -5.14
N GLU A 54 3.73 13.06 -4.31
CA GLU A 54 3.66 12.81 -2.85
C GLU A 54 2.94 11.50 -2.54
N LEU A 55 1.82 11.22 -3.20
CA LEU A 55 1.11 9.95 -3.04
C LEU A 55 2.01 8.76 -3.37
N ARG A 56 2.75 8.81 -4.49
CA ARG A 56 3.71 7.75 -4.85
C ARG A 56 4.79 7.57 -3.78
N LYS A 57 5.36 8.66 -3.27
CA LYS A 57 6.35 8.59 -2.18
C LYS A 57 5.75 7.99 -0.91
N ASN A 58 4.54 8.38 -0.55
CA ASN A 58 3.83 7.85 0.62
C ASN A 58 3.57 6.35 0.46
N PHE A 59 3.14 5.88 -0.72
CA PHE A 59 2.94 4.45 -0.97
C PHE A 59 4.23 3.63 -0.81
N GLU A 60 5.36 4.14 -1.32
CA GLU A 60 6.65 3.47 -1.14
C GLU A 60 7.06 3.42 0.34
N GLN A 61 6.88 4.51 1.09
CA GLN A 61 7.10 4.52 2.54
C GLN A 61 6.20 3.52 3.27
N PHE A 62 4.91 3.45 2.92
CA PHE A 62 3.99 2.46 3.48
C PHE A 62 4.42 1.03 3.19
N ARG A 63 4.95 0.76 2.00
CA ARG A 63 5.46 -0.56 1.63
C ARG A 63 6.67 -0.95 2.50
N ILE A 64 7.63 -0.04 2.68
CA ILE A 64 8.81 -0.25 3.52
C ILE A 64 8.40 -0.49 4.98
N ILE A 65 7.48 0.32 5.52
CA ILE A 65 6.99 0.17 6.90
C ILE A 65 6.30 -1.20 7.08
N ARG A 66 5.50 -1.63 6.11
CA ARG A 66 4.87 -2.96 6.15
C ARG A 66 5.92 -4.07 6.19
N GLU A 67 6.96 -3.97 5.39
CA GLU A 67 8.04 -4.96 5.36
C GLU A 67 8.81 -5.01 6.69
N ILE A 68 9.18 -3.86 7.24
CA ILE A 68 9.82 -3.76 8.56
C ILE A 68 8.94 -4.37 9.65
N ASN A 69 7.65 -4.03 9.68
CA ASN A 69 6.72 -4.60 10.66
C ASN A 69 6.57 -6.11 10.51
N LEU A 70 6.57 -6.63 9.28
CA LEU A 70 6.51 -8.08 9.05
C LEU A 70 7.77 -8.78 9.59
N HIS A 71 8.95 -8.18 9.36
CA HIS A 71 10.21 -8.69 9.91
C HIS A 71 10.25 -8.62 11.45
N ASP A 72 9.76 -7.55 12.06
CA ASP A 72 9.69 -7.44 13.51
C ASP A 72 8.75 -8.51 14.11
N VAL A 73 7.55 -8.67 13.54
CA VAL A 73 6.62 -9.74 13.96
C VAL A 73 7.24 -11.13 13.83
N GLN A 74 7.96 -11.39 12.74
CA GLN A 74 8.70 -12.65 12.59
C GLN A 74 9.81 -12.82 13.65
N ASN A 75 10.57 -11.77 13.93
CA ASN A 75 11.61 -11.80 14.96
C ASN A 75 11.04 -12.06 16.35
N GLN A 76 9.99 -11.32 16.75
CA GLN A 76 9.32 -11.52 18.03
C GLN A 76 8.76 -12.93 18.16
N TYR A 77 8.20 -13.47 17.08
CA TYR A 77 7.76 -14.86 17.02
C TYR A 77 8.92 -15.84 17.29
N TYR A 78 10.06 -15.70 16.60
CA TYR A 78 11.19 -16.60 16.82
C TYR A 78 11.78 -16.45 18.23
N LEU A 79 11.87 -15.23 18.76
CA LEU A 79 12.33 -14.97 20.12
C LEU A 79 11.42 -15.57 21.19
N PHE A 80 10.11 -15.53 20.99
CA PHE A 80 9.16 -16.15 21.92
C PHE A 80 9.32 -17.67 21.91
N TRP A 81 9.38 -18.28 20.73
CA TRP A 81 9.43 -19.73 20.58
C TRP A 81 10.81 -20.34 20.83
N SER A 82 11.87 -19.54 20.84
CA SER A 82 13.23 -19.99 21.22
C SER A 82 13.47 -20.02 22.73
N ARG A 83 12.54 -19.51 23.56
CA ARG A 83 12.63 -19.63 25.01
C ARG A 83 12.64 -21.11 25.43
N PRO A 84 13.41 -21.52 26.46
CA PRO A 84 13.64 -22.93 26.78
C PRO A 84 12.36 -23.79 26.83
N ASN A 85 11.36 -23.39 27.61
CA ASN A 85 10.11 -24.16 27.77
C ASN A 85 9.31 -24.27 26.45
N ASN A 86 9.32 -23.22 25.63
CA ASN A 86 8.61 -23.18 24.35
C ASN A 86 9.34 -24.03 23.31
N ALA A 87 10.68 -23.96 23.29
CA ALA A 87 11.52 -24.77 22.42
C ALA A 87 11.38 -26.26 22.75
N GLU A 88 11.34 -26.62 24.04
CA GLU A 88 11.09 -28.00 24.48
C GLU A 88 9.72 -28.50 24.00
N LEU A 89 8.67 -27.69 24.16
CA LEU A 89 7.35 -28.01 23.64
C LEU A 89 7.39 -28.24 22.12
N ILE A 90 8.03 -27.37 21.35
CA ILE A 90 8.15 -27.53 19.89
C ILE A 90 8.85 -28.84 19.56
N LEU A 91 10.00 -29.14 20.19
CA LEU A 91 10.76 -30.35 19.91
C LEU A 91 9.97 -31.63 20.24
N LYS A 92 9.21 -31.62 21.34
CA LYS A 92 8.32 -32.71 21.73
C LYS A 92 7.16 -32.86 20.73
N ALA A 93 6.48 -31.76 20.43
CA ALA A 93 5.30 -31.71 19.57
C ALA A 93 5.61 -32.02 18.10
N SER A 94 6.74 -31.54 17.58
CA SER A 94 7.23 -31.85 16.23
C SER A 94 7.39 -33.36 16.01
N LYS A 95 7.82 -34.10 17.03
CA LYS A 95 7.96 -35.56 16.96
C LYS A 95 6.61 -36.27 17.04
N ASN A 96 5.77 -35.88 18.01
CA ASN A 96 4.48 -36.52 18.23
C ASN A 96 3.45 -35.53 18.79
N PHE A 97 2.62 -35.00 17.90
CA PHE A 97 1.56 -34.05 18.23
C PHE A 97 0.36 -34.71 18.92
N ASP A 98 0.04 -35.96 18.58
CA ASP A 98 -1.18 -36.62 19.03
C ASP A 98 -1.17 -36.91 20.53
N ASN A 99 0.01 -37.16 21.10
CA ASN A 99 0.23 -37.46 22.51
C ASN A 99 0.37 -36.22 23.42
N LEU A 100 0.16 -35.02 22.89
CA LEU A 100 0.19 -33.78 23.67
C LEU A 100 -1.10 -33.60 24.49
N SER A 101 -0.98 -32.93 25.64
CA SER A 101 -2.13 -32.43 26.39
C SER A 101 -2.88 -31.34 25.60
N ALA A 102 -4.12 -31.03 25.97
CA ALA A 102 -4.92 -30.02 25.27
C ALA A 102 -4.24 -28.63 25.26
N ALA A 103 -3.61 -28.22 26.37
CA ALA A 103 -2.88 -26.95 26.46
C ALA A 103 -1.64 -26.93 25.57
N GLU A 104 -0.90 -28.03 25.52
CA GLU A 104 0.27 -28.18 24.63
C GLU A 104 -0.15 -28.17 23.15
N LYS A 105 -1.25 -28.85 22.80
CA LYS A 105 -1.81 -28.82 21.45
C LYS A 105 -2.19 -27.41 21.04
N PHE A 106 -2.90 -26.67 21.89
CA PHE A 106 -3.28 -25.28 21.60
C PHE A 106 -2.04 -24.40 21.33
N SER A 107 -1.02 -24.49 22.19
CA SER A 107 0.22 -23.74 22.00
C SER A 107 0.93 -24.12 20.70
N PHE A 108 1.06 -25.42 20.41
CA PHE A 108 1.73 -25.89 19.20
C PHE A 108 0.93 -25.60 17.91
N GLU A 109 -0.40 -25.62 17.95
CA GLU A 109 -1.24 -25.19 16.83
C GLU A 109 -0.98 -23.73 16.48
N ASN A 110 -0.87 -22.84 17.48
CA ASN A 110 -0.49 -21.44 17.25
C ASN A 110 0.91 -21.32 16.62
N TYR A 111 1.88 -22.10 17.10
CA TYR A 111 3.22 -22.17 16.49
C TYR A 111 3.13 -22.54 14.98
N VAL A 112 2.43 -23.64 14.67
CA VAL A 112 2.32 -24.12 13.28
C VAL A 112 1.54 -23.12 12.41
N GLU A 113 0.44 -22.57 12.91
CA GLU A 113 -0.39 -21.61 12.17
C GLU A 113 0.39 -20.34 11.79
N PHE A 114 1.16 -19.77 12.72
CA PHE A 114 1.99 -18.60 12.43
C PHE A 114 3.10 -18.89 11.41
N ARG A 115 3.72 -20.08 11.47
CA ARG A 115 4.69 -20.50 10.44
C ARG A 115 4.06 -20.60 9.06
N ILE A 116 2.86 -21.18 8.97
CA ILE A 116 2.10 -21.26 7.70
C ILE A 116 1.82 -19.86 7.16
N ARG A 117 1.34 -18.94 8.02
CA ARG A 117 1.12 -17.54 7.63
C ARG A 117 2.38 -16.89 7.07
N PHE A 118 3.53 -17.08 7.72
CA PHE A 118 4.80 -16.54 7.21
C PHE A 118 5.21 -17.11 5.87
N PHE A 119 5.01 -18.42 5.66
CA PHE A 119 5.25 -19.02 4.35
C PHE A 119 4.34 -18.41 3.30
N SER A 120 3.02 -18.38 3.53
CA SER A 120 2.05 -17.84 2.58
C SER A 120 2.27 -16.36 2.26
N PHE A 121 2.63 -15.53 3.25
CA PHE A 121 2.94 -14.12 3.01
C PHE A 121 4.28 -13.92 2.31
N GLY A 122 5.28 -14.79 2.56
CA GLY A 122 6.56 -14.75 1.88
C GLY A 122 6.41 -14.92 0.36
N PHE A 123 5.46 -15.75 -0.09
CA PHE A 123 5.20 -15.97 -1.53
C PHE A 123 4.73 -14.70 -2.26
N ASN A 124 3.93 -13.84 -1.61
CA ASN A 124 3.50 -12.57 -2.21
C ASN A 124 4.67 -11.61 -2.50
N ILE A 125 5.85 -11.85 -1.90
CA ILE A 125 7.05 -11.02 -2.04
C ILE A 125 8.04 -11.64 -3.05
N VAL A 126 8.13 -12.98 -3.13
CA VAL A 126 9.14 -13.68 -3.93
C VAL A 126 8.67 -14.22 -5.28
N ASP A 127 7.38 -14.08 -5.62
CA ASP A 127 6.72 -14.75 -6.75
C ASP A 127 7.37 -14.54 -8.15
N LYS A 128 8.27 -13.56 -8.29
CA LYS A 128 8.95 -13.25 -9.55
C LYS A 128 10.38 -13.80 -9.67
N ASN A 129 10.94 -14.37 -8.61
CA ASN A 129 12.33 -14.87 -8.60
C ASN A 129 12.36 -16.38 -8.30
N LYS A 130 12.74 -17.18 -9.31
CA LYS A 130 12.77 -18.65 -9.23
C LYS A 130 13.69 -19.18 -8.13
N GLU A 131 14.82 -18.54 -7.87
CA GLU A 131 15.75 -18.97 -6.82
C GLU A 131 15.15 -18.74 -5.42
N LEU A 132 14.51 -17.59 -5.22
CA LEU A 132 13.83 -17.27 -3.96
C LEU A 132 12.63 -18.19 -3.70
N ILE A 133 11.89 -18.55 -4.75
CA ILE A 133 10.82 -19.55 -4.68
C ILE A 133 11.37 -20.92 -4.27
N SER A 134 12.48 -21.36 -4.86
CA SER A 134 13.12 -22.64 -4.52
C SER A 134 13.59 -22.67 -3.06
N ALA A 135 14.20 -21.58 -2.59
CA ALA A 135 14.60 -21.42 -1.19
C ALA A 135 13.39 -21.48 -0.25
N GLN A 136 12.28 -20.80 -0.58
CA GLN A 136 11.05 -20.87 0.21
C GLN A 136 10.45 -22.28 0.24
N ASN A 137 10.35 -22.95 -0.91
CA ASN A 137 9.89 -24.34 -0.98
C ASN A 137 10.72 -25.25 -0.09
N SER A 138 12.05 -25.11 -0.12
CA SER A 138 12.96 -25.89 0.73
C SER A 138 12.70 -25.67 2.22
N ARG A 139 12.41 -24.44 2.64
CA ARG A 139 12.06 -24.12 4.05
C ARG A 139 10.72 -24.70 4.46
N ILE A 140 9.72 -24.70 3.57
CA ILE A 140 8.43 -25.34 3.81
C ILE A 140 8.64 -26.85 3.95
N LYS A 141 9.30 -27.51 2.99
CA LYS A 141 9.59 -28.95 3.04
C LYS A 141 10.29 -29.34 4.33
N TYR A 142 11.30 -28.58 4.74
CA TYR A 142 12.01 -28.83 5.99
C TYR A 142 11.07 -28.74 7.20
N PHE A 143 10.24 -27.69 7.29
CA PHE A 143 9.30 -27.53 8.39
C PHE A 143 8.27 -28.67 8.47
N PHE A 144 7.77 -29.13 7.32
CA PHE A 144 6.83 -30.24 7.23
C PHE A 144 7.50 -31.62 7.20
N SER A 145 8.82 -31.72 7.38
CA SER A 145 9.53 -33.00 7.47
C SER A 145 9.20 -33.76 8.77
N ASP A 146 8.81 -33.03 9.81
CA ASP A 146 8.39 -33.54 11.11
C ASP A 146 6.95 -34.09 11.09
N ALA A 147 6.75 -35.31 11.60
CA ALA A 147 5.45 -35.99 11.57
C ALA A 147 4.37 -35.29 12.41
N GLY A 148 4.76 -34.73 13.56
CA GLY A 148 3.84 -33.97 14.42
C GLY A 148 3.37 -32.67 13.78
N VAL A 149 4.25 -31.98 13.04
CA VAL A 149 3.88 -30.77 12.26
C VAL A 149 2.83 -31.12 11.20
N ARG A 150 3.04 -32.20 10.43
CA ARG A 150 2.06 -32.67 9.43
C ARG A 150 0.73 -33.03 10.07
N SER A 151 0.74 -33.74 11.19
CA SER A 151 -0.47 -34.17 11.89
C SER A 151 -1.27 -32.97 12.41
N CYS A 152 -0.57 -32.00 13.01
CA CYS A 152 -1.16 -30.72 13.43
C CYS A 152 -1.78 -29.96 12.24
N TYR A 153 -1.04 -29.84 11.13
CA TYR A 153 -1.54 -29.19 9.91
C TYR A 153 -2.80 -29.84 9.35
N TYR A 154 -2.81 -31.18 9.19
CA TYR A 154 -3.97 -31.88 8.66
C TYR A 154 -5.19 -31.78 9.58
N LYS A 155 -4.99 -31.81 10.90
CA LYS A 155 -6.07 -31.52 11.87
C LYS A 155 -6.63 -30.12 11.64
N MET A 156 -5.79 -29.09 11.65
CA MET A 156 -6.22 -27.70 11.46
C MET A 156 -6.89 -27.46 10.10
N LYS A 157 -6.37 -28.10 9.03
CA LYS A 157 -6.98 -28.06 7.69
C LYS A 157 -8.38 -28.69 7.70
N LYS A 158 -8.52 -29.88 8.30
CA LYS A 158 -9.81 -30.58 8.42
C LYS A 158 -10.84 -29.79 9.24
N GLU A 159 -10.38 -29.06 10.26
CA GLU A 159 -11.20 -28.18 11.09
C GLU A 159 -11.55 -26.84 10.40
N GLY A 160 -11.07 -26.60 9.17
CA GLY A 160 -11.34 -25.36 8.43
C GLY A 160 -10.57 -24.14 8.95
N ARG A 161 -9.54 -24.33 9.78
CA ARG A 161 -8.73 -23.25 10.35
C ARG A 161 -7.66 -22.73 9.41
N ILE A 162 -7.29 -23.52 8.40
CA ILE A 162 -6.34 -23.11 7.36
C ILE A 162 -7.12 -22.72 6.10
N PRO A 163 -7.12 -21.43 5.70
CA PRO A 163 -7.69 -20.97 4.43
C PRO A 163 -7.10 -21.69 3.22
N SER A 164 -7.92 -21.89 2.18
CA SER A 164 -7.52 -22.57 0.94
C SER A 164 -6.25 -21.98 0.33
N LEU A 165 -6.19 -20.66 0.23
CA LEU A 165 -5.04 -19.93 -0.29
C LEU A 165 -3.72 -20.30 0.43
N TRP A 166 -3.76 -20.49 1.76
CA TRP A 166 -2.56 -20.86 2.51
C TRP A 166 -2.20 -22.32 2.26
N SER A 167 -3.20 -23.21 2.29
CA SER A 167 -2.98 -24.64 2.02
C SER A 167 -2.43 -24.90 0.62
N GLU A 168 -2.86 -24.16 -0.40
CA GLU A 168 -2.34 -24.31 -1.77
C GLU A 168 -0.84 -23.98 -1.86
N VAL A 169 -0.38 -22.95 -1.14
CA VAL A 169 1.05 -22.61 -1.08
C VAL A 169 1.84 -23.73 -0.41
N ILE A 170 1.33 -24.24 0.70
CA ILE A 170 1.99 -25.31 1.46
C ILE A 170 2.03 -26.61 0.64
N GLU A 171 0.93 -27.00 0.03
CA GLU A 171 0.79 -28.26 -0.71
C GLU A 171 1.51 -28.27 -2.04
N ARG A 172 1.66 -27.11 -2.69
CA ARG A 172 2.53 -26.98 -3.87
C ARG A 172 4.00 -27.18 -3.50
N ALA A 173 4.39 -26.81 -2.29
CA ALA A 173 5.76 -26.79 -1.84
C ALA A 173 6.20 -28.09 -1.17
N MET A 174 5.31 -28.84 -0.50
CA MET A 174 5.60 -30.15 0.11
C MET A 174 5.88 -31.22 -0.94
#